data_AF-A0A6P6QS08-F1
#
_entry.id   AF-A0A6P6QS08-F1
#
_cell.length_a   1.000
_cell.length_b   1.000
_cell.length_c   1.000
_cell.angle_alpha   90.00
_cell.angle_beta   90.00
_cell.angle_gamma   90.00
#
_symmetry.space_group_name_H-M   'P 1'
#
loop_
_entity.id
_entity.type
_entity.pdbx_description
1 polymer ?
#
loop_
_entity_poly.entity_id
_entity_poly.type
_entity_poly.pdbx_seq_one_letter_code
_entity_poly.pdbx_strand_id
1 'polypeptide(L)'
;MSEFVKAGKRIPRRGEIGLTSDEIAEFEKCGYVMSGSRHRRMEAVCLRKENQIYSADEKRALASFNQEERRKRESKILSSFREMVYRKTKGKDEK
;
A
#
# COMPACT_ATOMS: atom_id res chain seq x y z
N MET A 1 10.06 -5.60 -6.68
CA MET A 1 9.18 -6.15 -5.61
C MET A 1 7.86 -5.38 -5.51
N SER A 2 7.89 -4.04 -5.46
CA SER A 2 6.68 -3.18 -5.50
C SER A 2 5.72 -3.48 -6.67
N GLU A 3 6.24 -3.81 -7.85
CA GLU A 3 5.39 -4.15 -9.01
C GLU A 3 4.66 -5.50 -8.86
N PHE A 4 5.30 -6.52 -8.28
CA PHE A 4 4.67 -7.82 -8.04
C PHE A 4 3.54 -7.71 -7.01
N VAL A 5 3.74 -6.90 -5.97
CA VAL A 5 2.72 -6.62 -4.95
C VAL A 5 1.52 -5.89 -5.55
N LYS A 6 1.75 -4.89 -6.41
CA LYS A 6 0.66 -4.18 -7.12
C LYS A 6 -0.09 -5.07 -8.11
N ALA A 7 0.59 -6.03 -8.72
CA ALA A 7 0.01 -6.96 -9.68
C ALA A 7 -0.69 -8.16 -9.02
N GLY A 8 -0.70 -8.25 -7.68
CA GLY A 8 -1.23 -9.42 -6.96
C GLY A 8 -0.48 -10.72 -7.27
N LYS A 9 0.74 -10.62 -7.80
CA LYS A 9 1.55 -11.76 -8.19
C LYS A 9 2.35 -12.25 -6.99
N ARG A 10 2.47 -13.57 -6.86
CA ARG A 10 3.31 -14.22 -5.86
C ARG A 10 4.71 -13.61 -5.84
N ILE A 11 5.20 -13.30 -4.64
CA ILE A 11 6.55 -12.77 -4.46
C ILE A 11 7.60 -13.89 -4.68
N PRO A 12 8.61 -13.69 -5.56
CA PRO A 12 9.65 -14.70 -5.80
C PRO A 12 10.45 -15.01 -4.53
N ARG A 13 10.71 -16.31 -4.28
CA ARG A 13 11.60 -16.77 -3.21
C ARG A 13 13.06 -16.63 -3.64
N ARG A 14 14.01 -16.75 -2.71
CA ARG A 14 15.46 -16.53 -3.01
C ARG A 14 15.98 -17.36 -4.19
N GLY A 15 15.55 -18.62 -4.31
CA GLY A 15 15.94 -19.50 -5.43
C GLY A 15 15.15 -19.28 -6.72
N GLU A 16 14.18 -18.36 -6.70
CA GLU A 16 13.30 -18.01 -7.82
C GLU A 16 13.61 -16.59 -8.34
N ILE A 17 14.63 -15.92 -7.78
CA ILE A 17 15.08 -14.60 -8.24
C ILE A 17 15.62 -14.76 -9.66
N GLY A 18 14.97 -14.09 -10.61
CA GLY A 18 15.30 -14.17 -12.04
C GLY A 18 14.29 -14.97 -12.86
N LEU A 19 13.34 -15.66 -12.23
CA LEU A 19 12.18 -16.26 -12.90
C LEU A 19 10.97 -15.34 -12.80
N THR A 20 10.16 -15.34 -13.85
CA THR A 20 8.84 -14.71 -13.86
C THR A 20 7.85 -15.56 -13.04
N SER A 21 6.79 -14.92 -12.54
CA SER A 21 5.74 -15.62 -11.79
C SER A 21 5.08 -16.74 -12.62
N ASP A 22 5.00 -16.55 -13.94
CA ASP A 22 4.36 -17.49 -14.86
C ASP A 22 5.24 -18.73 -15.06
N GLU A 23 6.56 -18.54 -15.23
CA GLU A 23 7.54 -19.64 -15.29
C GLU A 23 7.54 -20.47 -14.00
N ILE A 24 7.46 -19.83 -12.83
CA ILE A 24 7.39 -20.53 -11.54
C ILE A 24 6.14 -21.42 -11.48
N ALA A 25 4.99 -20.91 -11.91
CA ALA A 25 3.74 -21.66 -11.91
C ALA A 25 3.78 -22.83 -12.91
N GLU A 26 4.41 -22.65 -14.07
CA GLU A 26 4.63 -23.71 -15.05
C GLU A 26 5.54 -24.80 -14.50
N PHE A 27 6.65 -24.45 -13.87
CA PHE A 27 7.54 -25.43 -13.26
C PHE A 27 6.84 -26.21 -12.12
N GLU A 28 6.02 -25.56 -11.30
CA GLU A 28 5.23 -26.25 -10.27
C GLU A 28 4.22 -27.23 -10.89
N LYS A 29 3.55 -26.85 -11.99
CA LYS A 29 2.64 -27.76 -12.74
C LYS A 29 3.37 -28.95 -13.33
N CYS A 30 4.60 -28.76 -13.82
CA CYS A 30 5.46 -29.82 -14.32
C CYS A 30 6.02 -30.72 -13.21
N GLY A 31 5.74 -30.43 -11.93
CA GLY A 31 6.16 -31.24 -10.79
C GLY A 31 7.52 -30.85 -10.20
N TYR A 32 8.12 -29.76 -10.66
CA TYR A 32 9.33 -29.23 -10.04
C TYR A 32 9.03 -28.66 -8.65
N VAL A 33 9.96 -28.90 -7.75
CA VAL A 33 9.85 -28.46 -6.36
C VAL A 33 10.52 -27.10 -6.25
N MET A 34 9.71 -26.07 -6.10
CA MET A 34 10.22 -24.73 -5.82
C MET A 34 10.85 -24.63 -4.43
N SER A 35 11.74 -23.65 -4.27
CA SER A 35 12.52 -23.48 -3.03
C SER A 35 11.59 -23.39 -1.82
N GLY A 36 11.70 -24.33 -0.88
CA GLY A 36 10.95 -24.35 0.37
C GLY A 36 9.50 -24.88 0.32
N SER A 37 8.99 -25.30 -0.85
CA SER A 37 7.59 -25.75 -0.98
C SER A 37 7.29 -27.11 -0.34
N ARG A 38 8.29 -27.99 -0.16
CA ARG A 38 8.11 -29.29 0.52
C ARG A 38 8.04 -29.21 2.05
N HIS A 39 8.48 -28.10 2.64
CA HIS A 39 8.52 -27.93 4.09
C HIS A 39 7.33 -27.09 4.58
N ARG A 40 6.27 -27.74 5.07
CA ARG A 40 5.06 -27.07 5.59
C ARG A 40 5.35 -25.93 6.58
N ARG A 41 6.34 -26.11 7.47
CA ARG A 41 6.74 -25.06 8.43
C ARG A 41 7.35 -23.85 7.72
N MET A 42 8.19 -24.07 6.71
CA MET A 42 8.81 -23.01 5.93
C MET A 42 7.79 -22.30 5.06
N GLU A 43 6.87 -23.04 4.44
CA GLU A 43 5.77 -22.51 3.66
C GLU A 43 4.88 -21.58 4.50
N ALA A 44 4.51 -21.99 5.71
CA ALA A 44 3.76 -21.14 6.65
C ALA A 44 4.55 -19.89 7.10
N VAL A 45 5.87 -19.96 7.17
CA VAL A 45 6.73 -18.78 7.44
C VAL A 45 6.75 -17.86 6.22
N CYS A 46 6.86 -18.42 5.01
CA CYS A 46 6.83 -17.66 3.76
C CYS A 46 5.52 -16.91 3.60
N LEU A 47 4.37 -17.60 3.75
CA LEU A 47 3.05 -16.98 3.69
C LEU A 47 2.89 -15.85 4.72
N ARG A 48 3.41 -16.04 5.94
CA ARG A 48 3.40 -14.97 6.96
C ARG A 48 4.22 -13.75 6.55
N LYS A 49 5.42 -13.94 6.00
CA LYS A 49 6.26 -12.83 5.53
C LYS A 49 5.63 -12.11 4.34
N GLU A 50 5.00 -12.85 3.44
CA GLU A 50 4.26 -12.27 2.32
C GLU A 50 3.09 -11.42 2.82
N ASN A 51 2.31 -11.95 3.76
CA ASN A 51 1.21 -11.21 4.41
C ASN A 51 1.68 -9.97 5.18
N GLN A 52 2.89 -9.99 5.78
CA GLN A 52 3.45 -8.80 6.42
C GLN A 52 3.72 -7.67 5.44
N ILE A 53 4.16 -7.99 4.21
CA ILE A 53 4.41 -7.01 3.15
C ILE A 53 3.09 -6.43 2.68
N TYR A 54 2.10 -7.28 2.37
CA TYR A 54 0.75 -6.81 2.00
C TYR A 54 0.14 -5.90 3.08
N SER A 55 0.19 -6.31 4.35
CA SER A 55 -0.36 -5.50 5.45
C SER A 55 0.36 -4.14 5.60
N ALA A 56 1.67 -4.10 5.35
CA ALA A 56 2.43 -2.85 5.43
C ALA A 56 2.06 -1.89 4.28
N ASP A 57 1.91 -2.40 3.06
CA ASP A 57 1.54 -1.59 1.91
C ASP A 57 0.07 -1.13 1.97
N GLU A 58 -0.85 -1.99 2.43
CA GLU A 58 -2.24 -1.60 2.72
C GLU A 58 -2.32 -0.48 3.75
N LYS A 59 -1.57 -0.60 4.86
CA LYS A 59 -1.50 0.46 5.89
C LYS A 59 -0.92 1.75 5.33
N ARG A 60 0.08 1.68 4.45
CA ARG A 60 0.65 2.86 3.80
C ARG A 60 -0.38 3.53 2.88
N ALA A 61 -1.10 2.76 2.08
CA ALA A 61 -2.16 3.27 1.21
C ALA A 61 -3.29 3.95 2.00
N LEU A 62 -3.74 3.32 3.08
CA LEU A 62 -4.75 3.88 3.99
C LEU A 62 -4.29 5.17 4.68
N ALA A 63 -3.02 5.23 5.10
CA ALA A 63 -2.45 6.42 5.73
C ALA A 63 -2.42 7.61 4.75
N SER A 64 -2.01 7.38 3.50
CA SER A 64 -2.04 8.42 2.46
C SER A 64 -3.45 8.93 2.18
N PHE A 65 -4.44 8.02 2.11
CA PHE A 65 -5.84 8.40 1.92
C PHE A 65 -6.37 9.27 3.08
N ASN A 66 -6.13 8.84 4.33
CA ASN A 66 -6.54 9.59 5.51
C ASN A 66 -5.88 10.97 5.59
N GLN A 67 -4.62 11.09 5.17
CA GLN A 67 -3.91 12.37 5.11
C GLN A 67 -4.53 13.31 4.08
N GLU A 68 -4.92 12.79 2.92
CA GLU A 68 -5.54 13.57 1.86
C GLU A 68 -6.93 14.09 2.28
N GLU A 69 -7.76 13.23 2.88
CA GLU A 69 -9.05 13.61 3.45
C GLU A 69 -8.90 14.68 4.54
N ARG A 70 -7.93 14.50 5.44
CA ARG A 70 -7.61 15.49 6.47
C ARG A 70 -7.19 16.83 5.85
N ARG A 71 -6.35 16.83 4.82
CA ARG A 71 -5.90 18.04 4.12
C ARG A 71 -7.07 18.77 3.45
N LYS A 72 -8.02 18.05 2.83
CA LYS A 72 -9.23 18.64 2.26
C LYS A 72 -10.10 19.30 3.35
N ARG A 73 -10.28 18.61 4.48
CA ARG A 73 -11.04 19.16 5.63
C ARG A 73 -10.37 20.40 6.21
N GLU A 74 -9.06 20.37 6.43
CA GLU A 74 -8.29 21.51 6.93
C GLU A 74 -8.35 22.70 5.96
N SER A 75 -8.23 22.46 4.65
CA SER A 75 -8.36 23.51 3.63
C SER A 75 -9.73 24.20 3.67
N LYS A 76 -10.82 23.42 3.82
CA LYS A 76 -12.18 23.97 3.94
C LYS A 76 -12.36 24.81 5.21
N ILE A 77 -11.80 24.36 6.34
CA ILE A 77 -11.82 25.11 7.60
C ILE A 77 -11.05 26.42 7.44
N LEU A 78 -9.84 26.38 6.87
CA LEU A 78 -9.04 27.57 6.62
C LEU A 78 -9.74 28.58 5.70
N SER A 79 -10.41 28.10 4.65
CA SER A 79 -11.21 28.96 3.76
C SER A 79 -12.36 29.64 4.53
N SER A 80 -13.10 28.87 5.33
CA SER A 80 -14.22 29.38 6.13
C SER A 80 -13.75 30.41 7.17
N PHE A 81 -12.58 30.17 7.79
CA PHE A 81 -12.00 31.08 8.77
C PHE A 81 -11.49 32.38 8.13
N ARG A 82 -10.85 32.29 6.96
CA ARG A 82 -10.45 33.48 6.17
C ARG A 82 -11.65 34.34 5.81
N GLU A 83 -12.76 33.72 5.38
CA GLU A 83 -13.99 34.43 5.06
C GLU A 83 -14.60 35.12 6.29
N MET A 84 -14.63 34.44 7.43
CA MET A 84 -15.10 35.02 8.69
C MET A 84 -14.27 36.22 9.13
N VAL A 85 -12.94 36.13 9.05
CA VAL A 85 -12.02 37.23 9.37
C VAL A 85 -12.23 38.40 8.40
N TYR A 86 -12.28 38.13 7.09
CA TYR A 86 -12.51 39.15 6.07
C TYR A 86 -13.82 39.93 6.31
N ARG A 87 -14.92 39.22 6.59
CA ARG A 87 -16.20 39.85 6.95
C ARG A 87 -16.09 40.73 8.19
N LYS A 88 -15.35 40.29 9.22
CA LYS A 88 -15.17 41.04 10.47
C LYS A 88 -14.24 42.25 10.34
N THR A 89 -13.24 42.20 9.47
CA THR A 89 -12.31 43.33 9.24
C THR A 89 -12.91 44.37 8.30
N LYS A 90 -13.58 43.97 7.21
CA LYS A 90 -14.26 44.91 6.29
C LYS A 90 -15.39 45.71 6.95
N GLY A 91 -16.13 45.11 7.90
CA GLY A 91 -17.16 45.83 8.66
C GLY A 91 -16.62 46.86 9.67
N LYS A 92 -15.29 46.97 9.82
CA LYS A 92 -14.62 47.95 10.69
C LYS A 92 -14.15 49.20 9.93
N ASP A 93 -14.01 49.12 8.60
CA ASP A 93 -13.53 50.22 7.75
C ASP A 93 -14.68 51.08 7.17
N GLU A 94 -15.95 50.67 7.35
CA GLU A 94 -17.15 51.41 6.91
C GLU A 94 -17.86 52.19 8.04
N LYS A 95 -17.17 52.52 9.13
CA LYS A 95 -17.70 53.39 10.20
C LYS A 95 -16.79 54.56 10.50
#